data_AF-A0A443LKS5-F1
#
_entry.id   AF-A0A443LKS5-F1
#
_cell.length_a   1.000
_cell.length_b   1.000
_cell.length_c   1.000
_cell.angle_alpha   90.00
_cell.angle_beta   90.00
_cell.angle_gamma   90.00
#
_symmetry.space_group_name_H-M   'P 1'
#
loop_
_entity.id
_entity.type
_entity.pdbx_description
1 polymer ?
#
loop_
_entity_poly.entity_id
_entity_poly.type
_entity_poly.pdbx_seq_one_letter_code
_entity_poly.pdbx_strand_id
1 'polypeptide(L)'
;MNQIGQGVGADYLSRLNSSIRSAVQLARRDLLNINDFTEGVRLHAQKLPKNPEDKYISSLSDYQKIIDYLRSIMEYKKSVMPYLIYLMLKTGLRVGEALALTWKEVDFSNKTIYTFKRIDSAKHIDSGKPKTPYSVREIPISDDLIQVLHKLHQEQEEADIIELADGLIFFDKRYGLPTNNGINKALKLYLTKLNITPLIVATGCRHTYACVLLAKKVDIAVVAKNMGHKNIQRIIDTYGHVLTELHEEENEITRKALECL
;
A
#
# COMPACT_ATOMS: atom_id res chain seq x y z
N MET A 1 -8.10 24.58 -17.93
CA MET A 1 -8.23 23.35 -17.12
C MET A 1 -9.53 22.58 -17.30
N ASN A 2 -10.67 23.24 -17.62
CA ASN A 2 -11.96 22.55 -17.79
C ASN A 2 -11.95 21.45 -18.87
N GLN A 3 -11.26 21.68 -20.01
CA GLN A 3 -11.10 20.65 -21.05
C GLN A 3 -10.35 19.41 -20.53
N ILE A 4 -9.25 19.60 -19.81
CA ILE A 4 -8.50 18.49 -19.17
C ILE A 4 -9.38 17.78 -18.13
N GLY A 5 -10.22 18.52 -17.41
CA GLY A 5 -11.12 18.02 -16.39
C GLY A 5 -12.23 17.08 -16.88
N GLN A 6 -12.48 17.03 -18.19
CA GLN A 6 -13.43 16.08 -18.79
C GLN A 6 -12.94 14.62 -18.68
N GLY A 7 -11.63 14.39 -18.74
CA GLY A 7 -11.05 13.04 -18.77
C GLY A 7 -10.44 12.53 -17.47
N VAL A 8 -10.30 13.38 -16.45
CA VAL A 8 -9.48 13.09 -15.26
C VAL A 8 -10.21 13.39 -13.95
N GLY A 9 -9.73 12.80 -12.86
CA GLY A 9 -10.28 13.02 -11.52
C GLY A 9 -9.77 14.30 -10.86
N ALA A 10 -10.46 14.73 -9.80
CA ALA A 10 -10.15 15.95 -9.05
C ALA A 10 -8.71 16.00 -8.52
N ASP A 11 -8.19 14.88 -8.02
CA ASP A 11 -6.82 14.79 -7.51
C ASP A 11 -5.77 15.09 -8.58
N TYR A 12 -5.99 14.61 -9.81
CA TYR A 12 -5.07 14.87 -10.92
C TYR A 12 -5.09 16.35 -11.28
N LEU A 13 -6.29 16.94 -11.45
CA LEU A 13 -6.42 18.38 -11.73
C LEU A 13 -5.78 19.23 -10.64
N SER A 14 -5.97 18.86 -9.38
CA SER A 14 -5.40 19.58 -8.23
C SER A 14 -3.88 19.57 -8.27
N ARG A 15 -3.26 18.42 -8.54
CA ARG A 15 -1.80 18.31 -8.69
C ARG A 15 -1.29 19.09 -9.90
N LEU A 16 -1.96 18.99 -11.04
CA LEU A 16 -1.60 19.73 -12.24
C LEU A 16 -1.65 21.24 -12.00
N ASN A 17 -2.74 21.74 -11.41
CA ASN A 17 -2.86 23.15 -11.05
C ASN A 17 -1.78 23.59 -10.06
N SER A 18 -1.47 22.75 -9.07
CA SER A 18 -0.40 23.03 -8.10
C SER A 18 0.96 23.16 -8.78
N SER A 19 1.28 22.29 -9.75
CA SER A 19 2.52 22.39 -10.52
C SER A 19 2.57 23.66 -11.38
N ILE A 20 1.46 24.01 -12.05
CA ILE A 20 1.37 25.23 -12.87
C ILE A 20 1.53 26.47 -11.99
N ARG A 21 0.84 26.52 -10.84
CA ARG A 21 0.96 27.62 -9.87
C ARG A 21 2.38 27.79 -9.38
N SER A 22 3.06 26.71 -9.01
CA SER A 22 4.46 26.77 -8.58
C SER A 22 5.37 27.34 -9.67
N ALA A 23 5.15 26.99 -10.94
CA ALA A 23 5.93 27.54 -12.06
C ALA A 23 5.67 29.04 -12.27
N VAL A 24 4.41 29.48 -12.18
CA VAL A 24 4.02 30.90 -12.27
C VAL A 24 4.60 31.72 -11.12
N GLN A 25 4.55 31.19 -9.89
CA GLN A 25 5.14 31.83 -8.72
C GLN A 25 6.67 31.96 -8.85
N LEU A 26 7.35 30.93 -9.39
CA LEU A 26 8.77 30.97 -9.66
C LEU A 26 9.11 32.05 -10.71
N ALA A 27 8.37 32.10 -11.82
CA ALA A 27 8.56 33.10 -12.86
C ALA A 27 8.39 34.54 -12.33
N ARG A 28 7.38 34.78 -11.48
CA ARG A 28 7.19 36.08 -10.82
C ARG A 28 8.34 36.42 -9.87
N ARG A 29 8.86 35.43 -9.13
CA ARG A 29 10.01 35.61 -8.23
C ARG A 29 11.27 36.00 -9.00
N ASP A 30 11.44 35.45 -10.20
CA ASP A 30 12.56 35.75 -11.10
C ASP A 30 12.29 37.03 -11.94
N LEU A 31 11.33 37.86 -11.50
CA LEU A 31 10.97 39.15 -12.09
C LEU A 31 10.49 39.08 -13.55
N LEU A 32 10.02 37.91 -14.01
CA LEU A 32 9.34 37.80 -15.30
C LEU A 32 7.96 38.43 -15.19
N ASN A 33 7.61 39.26 -16.17
CA ASN A 33 6.31 39.93 -16.23
C ASN A 33 5.21 38.95 -16.67
N ILE A 34 4.72 38.13 -15.73
CA ILE A 34 3.65 37.17 -15.93
C ILE A 34 2.53 37.41 -14.92
N ASN A 35 1.30 37.47 -15.42
CA ASN A 35 0.11 37.54 -14.57
C ASN A 35 -0.14 36.18 -13.92
N ASP A 36 -0.57 36.16 -12.65
CA ASP A 36 -0.93 34.91 -11.98
C ASP A 36 -2.31 34.43 -12.40
N PHE A 37 -2.36 33.77 -13.55
CA PHE A 37 -3.59 33.16 -14.08
C PHE A 37 -4.02 31.90 -13.31
N THR A 38 -3.33 31.52 -12.24
CA THR A 38 -3.68 30.38 -11.38
C THR A 38 -4.44 30.77 -10.12
N GLU A 39 -4.53 32.07 -9.85
CA GLU A 39 -5.30 32.65 -8.78
C GLU A 39 -6.80 32.52 -9.05
N GLY A 40 -7.58 32.16 -8.03
CA GLY A 40 -9.05 32.02 -8.14
C GLY A 40 -9.53 30.86 -9.02
N VAL A 41 -8.64 30.05 -9.59
CA VAL A 41 -9.04 28.96 -10.50
C VAL A 41 -9.87 27.91 -9.77
N ARG A 42 -11.10 27.69 -10.27
CA ARG A 42 -11.99 26.60 -9.83
C ARG A 42 -11.74 25.35 -10.66
N LEU A 43 -11.57 24.23 -9.98
CA LEU A 43 -11.31 22.94 -10.61
C LEU A 43 -12.62 22.17 -10.81
N HIS A 44 -12.91 21.84 -12.06
CA HIS A 44 -14.07 21.04 -12.43
C HIS A 44 -13.59 19.70 -13.01
N ALA A 45 -13.54 18.68 -12.17
CA ALA A 45 -13.33 17.30 -12.62
C ALA A 45 -14.69 16.64 -12.88
N GLN A 46 -14.85 16.03 -14.05
CA GLN A 46 -16.08 15.30 -14.40
C GLN A 46 -16.03 13.85 -13.93
N LYS A 47 -14.83 13.29 -13.72
CA LYS A 47 -14.68 11.94 -13.21
C LYS A 47 -14.88 11.92 -11.69
N LEU A 48 -15.94 11.27 -11.26
CA LEU A 48 -16.25 11.09 -9.84
C LEU A 48 -15.11 10.33 -9.12
N PRO A 49 -14.82 10.68 -7.86
CA PRO A 49 -13.91 9.89 -7.04
C PRO A 49 -14.47 8.49 -6.83
N LYS A 50 -13.59 7.49 -6.73
CA LYS A 50 -14.01 6.15 -6.30
C LYS A 50 -14.48 6.21 -4.84
N ASN A 51 -15.50 5.41 -4.51
CA ASN A 51 -15.93 5.26 -3.13
C ASN A 51 -14.76 4.76 -2.27
N PRO A 52 -14.63 5.20 -1.01
CA PRO A 52 -13.58 4.71 -0.11
C PRO A 52 -13.56 3.19 0.01
N GLU A 53 -14.74 2.57 0.05
CA GLU A 53 -14.93 1.12 0.17
C GLU A 53 -14.43 0.34 -1.06
N ASP A 54 -14.40 0.97 -2.24
CA ASP A 54 -13.86 0.36 -3.47
C ASP A 54 -12.33 0.21 -3.47
N LYS A 55 -11.65 0.68 -2.41
CA LYS A 55 -10.19 0.76 -2.35
C LYS A 55 -9.54 -0.44 -1.66
N TYR A 56 -10.31 -1.29 -0.98
CA TYR A 56 -9.79 -2.46 -0.24
C TYR A 56 -10.78 -3.62 -0.26
N ILE A 57 -10.33 -4.79 0.21
CA ILE A 57 -11.17 -5.95 0.44
C ILE A 57 -11.73 -5.82 1.86
N SER A 58 -13.04 -5.55 1.98
CA SER A 58 -13.71 -5.33 3.27
C SER A 58 -14.10 -6.64 3.97
N SER A 59 -14.47 -7.67 3.20
CA SER A 59 -14.87 -8.97 3.70
C SER A 59 -13.67 -9.77 4.25
N LEU A 60 -13.71 -10.14 5.53
CA LEU A 60 -12.70 -11.02 6.13
C LEU A 60 -12.65 -12.40 5.45
N SER A 61 -13.79 -12.89 4.97
CA SER A 61 -13.84 -14.15 4.24
C SER A 61 -13.15 -14.04 2.88
N ASP A 62 -13.33 -12.94 2.16
CA ASP A 62 -12.65 -12.71 0.88
C ASP A 62 -11.16 -12.43 1.06
N TYR A 63 -10.79 -11.73 2.14
CA TYR A 63 -9.39 -11.61 2.55
C TYR A 63 -8.77 -12.99 2.77
N GLN A 64 -9.44 -13.89 3.49
CA GLN A 64 -8.92 -15.24 3.72
C GLN A 64 -8.82 -16.03 2.41
N LYS A 65 -9.84 -15.96 1.53
CA LYS A 65 -9.81 -16.60 0.20
C LYS A 65 -8.60 -16.18 -0.63
N ILE A 66 -8.27 -14.89 -0.70
CA ILE A 66 -7.10 -14.44 -1.48
C ILE A 66 -5.79 -14.87 -0.83
N ILE A 67 -5.69 -14.86 0.51
CA ILE A 67 -4.52 -15.35 1.24
C ILE A 67 -4.26 -16.84 0.94
N ASP A 68 -5.29 -17.68 1.02
CA ASP A 68 -5.18 -19.12 0.76
C ASP A 68 -4.85 -19.40 -0.71
N TYR A 69 -5.52 -18.68 -1.62
CA TYR A 69 -5.24 -18.79 -3.04
C TYR A 69 -3.80 -18.43 -3.38
N LEU A 70 -3.27 -17.30 -2.88
CA LEU A 70 -1.88 -16.90 -3.11
C LEU A 70 -0.91 -17.99 -2.62
N ARG A 71 -1.13 -18.54 -1.43
CA ARG A 71 -0.29 -19.63 -0.89
C ARG A 71 -0.29 -20.86 -1.80
N SER A 72 -1.45 -21.23 -2.35
CA SER A 72 -1.59 -22.40 -3.22
C SER A 72 -0.85 -22.26 -4.57
N ILE A 73 -0.56 -21.04 -5.01
CA ILE A 73 0.09 -20.77 -6.32
C ILE A 73 1.53 -20.26 -6.18
N MET A 74 2.06 -20.18 -4.96
CA MET A 74 3.41 -19.71 -4.67
C MET A 74 4.45 -20.70 -5.19
N GLU A 75 5.16 -20.29 -6.24
CA GLU A 75 6.26 -21.02 -6.84
C GLU A 75 7.18 -20.02 -7.54
N TYR A 76 8.36 -19.78 -6.97
CA TYR A 76 9.27 -18.73 -7.44
C TYR A 76 9.65 -18.91 -8.92
N LYS A 77 9.87 -20.15 -9.35
CA LYS A 77 10.19 -20.51 -10.76
C LYS A 77 9.13 -20.04 -11.75
N LYS A 78 7.87 -19.88 -11.33
CA LYS A 78 6.78 -19.36 -12.16
C LYS A 78 6.64 -17.85 -12.04
N SER A 79 6.61 -17.33 -10.81
CA SER A 79 6.54 -15.89 -10.56
C SER A 79 6.81 -15.55 -9.10
N VAL A 80 7.51 -14.44 -8.88
CA VAL A 80 7.66 -13.83 -7.55
C VAL A 80 6.41 -13.05 -7.08
N MET A 81 5.46 -12.81 -8.00
CA MET A 81 4.30 -11.93 -7.76
C MET A 81 3.35 -12.41 -6.64
N PRO A 82 3.02 -13.71 -6.51
CA PRO A 82 2.18 -14.18 -5.40
C PRO A 82 2.80 -13.90 -4.03
N TYR A 83 4.12 -14.08 -3.90
CA TYR A 83 4.87 -13.76 -2.69
C TYR A 83 4.82 -12.26 -2.35
N LEU A 84 5.05 -11.41 -3.35
CA LEU A 84 5.01 -9.95 -3.18
C LEU A 84 3.62 -9.47 -2.72
N ILE A 85 2.56 -9.92 -3.39
CA ILE A 85 1.19 -9.51 -3.04
C ILE A 85 0.81 -10.01 -1.64
N TYR A 86 1.18 -11.25 -1.30
CA TYR A 86 0.95 -11.82 0.02
C TYR A 86 1.65 -10.99 1.11
N LEU A 87 2.93 -10.64 0.93
CA LEU A 87 3.66 -9.80 1.88
C LEU A 87 3.00 -8.41 2.02
N MET A 88 2.57 -7.80 0.92
CA MET A 88 1.87 -6.50 0.97
C MET A 88 0.53 -6.58 1.74
N LEU A 89 -0.22 -7.66 1.60
CA LEU A 89 -1.47 -7.90 2.34
C LEU A 89 -1.24 -8.22 3.83
N LYS A 90 -0.07 -8.75 4.20
CA LYS A 90 0.29 -9.10 5.58
C LYS A 90 1.03 -8.00 6.34
N THR A 91 1.63 -7.03 5.66
CA THR A 91 2.46 -5.98 6.28
C THR A 91 1.96 -4.56 6.01
N GLY A 92 1.11 -4.37 5.01
CA GLY A 92 0.66 -3.05 4.59
C GLY A 92 1.76 -2.17 4.00
N LEU A 93 2.92 -2.73 3.63
CA LEU A 93 4.01 -1.99 2.99
C LEU A 93 3.55 -1.33 1.69
N ARG A 94 4.08 -0.13 1.41
CA ARG A 94 3.89 0.48 0.09
C ARG A 94 4.69 -0.31 -0.95
N VAL A 95 4.24 -0.34 -2.21
CA VAL A 95 4.91 -1.06 -3.30
C VAL A 95 6.43 -0.81 -3.32
N GLY A 96 6.85 0.45 -3.33
CA GLY A 96 8.28 0.77 -3.36
C GLY A 96 9.04 0.39 -2.09
N GLU A 97 8.38 0.29 -0.93
CA GLU A 97 8.99 -0.21 0.32
C GLU A 97 9.13 -1.73 0.28
N ALA A 98 8.11 -2.44 -0.22
CA ALA A 98 8.16 -3.89 -0.38
C ALA A 98 9.24 -4.31 -1.40
N LEU A 99 9.28 -3.65 -2.56
CA LEU A 99 10.30 -3.91 -3.60
C LEU A 99 11.72 -3.57 -3.16
N ALA A 100 11.87 -2.71 -2.16
CA ALA A 100 13.15 -2.34 -1.59
C ALA A 100 13.69 -3.38 -0.60
N LEU A 101 12.88 -4.32 -0.10
CA LEU A 101 13.34 -5.25 0.91
C LEU A 101 14.43 -6.18 0.38
N THR A 102 15.50 -6.31 1.16
CA THR A 102 16.51 -7.37 1.00
C THR A 102 16.43 -8.34 2.18
N TRP A 103 17.03 -9.51 2.03
CA TRP A 103 17.07 -10.50 3.10
C TRP A 103 17.71 -9.99 4.41
N LYS A 104 18.56 -8.95 4.34
CA LYS A 104 19.18 -8.30 5.52
C LYS A 104 18.18 -7.54 6.38
N GLU A 105 17.02 -7.17 5.83
CA GLU A 105 15.99 -6.42 6.54
C GLU A 105 14.93 -7.32 7.22
N VAL A 106 15.03 -8.64 7.07
CA VAL A 106 14.13 -9.60 7.71
C VAL A 106 14.81 -10.21 8.93
N ASP A 107 14.30 -9.89 10.11
CA ASP A 107 14.73 -10.52 11.36
C ASP A 107 13.77 -11.67 11.68
N PHE A 108 14.19 -12.89 11.32
CA PHE A 108 13.42 -14.10 11.56
C PHE A 108 13.31 -14.45 13.05
N SER A 109 14.29 -14.06 13.86
CA SER A 109 14.33 -14.36 15.30
C SER A 109 13.33 -13.49 16.06
N ASN A 110 13.33 -12.18 15.78
CA ASN A 110 12.42 -11.22 16.41
C ASN A 110 11.07 -11.09 15.67
N LYS A 111 10.91 -11.79 14.54
CA LYS A 111 9.70 -11.76 13.70
C LYS A 111 9.35 -10.35 13.26
N THR A 112 10.33 -9.63 12.71
CA THR A 112 10.17 -8.24 12.28
C THR A 112 10.77 -7.99 10.89
N ILE A 113 10.20 -7.04 10.17
CA ILE A 113 10.79 -6.47 8.95
C ILE A 113 11.14 -5.01 9.21
N TYR A 114 12.40 -4.65 8.98
CA TYR A 114 12.86 -3.27 9.04
C TYR A 114 12.74 -2.61 7.66
N THR A 115 12.04 -1.48 7.57
CA THR A 115 11.89 -0.74 6.31
C THR A 115 12.39 0.69 6.47
N PHE A 116 13.25 1.12 5.54
CA PHE A 116 13.83 2.47 5.54
C PHE A 116 14.08 3.03 4.13
N LYS A 117 14.14 2.18 3.10
CA LYS A 117 14.41 2.56 1.70
C LYS A 117 13.21 2.29 0.79
N ARG A 118 13.22 2.89 -0.40
CA ARG A 118 12.14 2.72 -1.39
C ARG A 118 12.71 2.70 -2.80
N ILE A 119 12.27 1.73 -3.60
CA ILE A 119 12.55 1.70 -5.03
C ILE A 119 11.38 2.31 -5.80
N ASP A 120 11.70 3.20 -6.76
CA ASP A 120 10.73 3.64 -7.76
C ASP A 120 10.67 2.60 -8.88
N SER A 121 9.60 1.81 -8.89
CA SER A 121 9.41 0.74 -9.87
C SER A 121 9.24 1.23 -11.31
N ALA A 122 8.98 2.53 -11.54
CA ALA A 122 8.93 3.10 -12.89
C ALA A 122 10.33 3.47 -13.41
N LYS A 123 11.28 3.73 -12.51
CA LYS A 123 12.63 4.17 -12.86
C LYS A 123 13.68 3.10 -12.63
N HIS A 124 13.33 2.00 -11.95
CA HIS A 124 14.26 0.96 -11.49
C HIS A 124 15.47 1.53 -10.73
N ILE A 125 15.28 2.69 -10.09
CA ILE A 125 16.32 3.39 -9.34
C ILE A 125 15.89 3.40 -7.88
N ASP A 126 16.84 3.11 -6.98
CA ASP A 126 16.68 3.39 -5.56
C ASP A 126 16.40 4.89 -5.42
N SER A 127 15.20 5.23 -4.93
CA SER A 127 14.84 6.64 -4.72
C SER A 127 15.61 7.27 -3.56
N GLY A 128 16.48 6.51 -2.90
CA GLY A 128 17.38 6.95 -1.85
C GLY A 128 16.72 6.97 -0.48
N LYS A 129 17.24 7.85 0.38
CA LYS A 129 16.86 8.00 1.79
C LYS A 129 15.35 8.21 1.99
N PRO A 130 14.79 7.73 3.11
CA PRO A 130 13.37 7.85 3.41
C PRO A 130 12.92 9.31 3.34
N LYS A 131 11.84 9.58 2.60
CA LYS A 131 11.28 10.93 2.44
C LYS A 131 10.89 11.60 3.78
N THR A 132 10.70 10.81 4.84
CA THR A 132 10.34 11.27 6.19
C THR A 132 10.84 10.28 7.25
N PRO A 133 11.11 10.71 8.50
CA PRO A 133 11.46 9.81 9.61
C PRO A 133 10.44 8.67 9.83
N TYR A 134 9.15 8.92 9.62
CA TYR A 134 8.07 7.93 9.71
C TYR A 134 8.13 6.79 8.68
N SER A 135 8.96 6.94 7.65
CA SER A 135 9.19 5.86 6.68
C SER A 135 10.14 4.80 7.21
N VAL A 136 10.93 5.12 8.26
CA VAL A 136 11.82 4.20 8.97
C VAL A 136 11.06 3.54 10.12
N ARG A 137 10.89 2.23 10.08
CA ARG A 137 10.15 1.48 11.11
C ARG A 137 10.41 -0.02 11.04
N GLU A 138 10.13 -0.68 12.14
CA GLU A 138 9.99 -2.14 12.22
C GLU A 138 8.51 -2.51 12.17
N ILE A 139 8.22 -3.57 11.41
CA ILE A 139 6.87 -4.10 11.23
C ILE A 139 6.85 -5.54 11.76
N PRO A 140 5.99 -5.87 12.74
CA PRO A 140 5.86 -7.24 13.20
C PRO A 140 5.27 -8.13 12.10
N ILE A 141 5.78 -9.35 11.99
CA ILE A 141 5.31 -10.36 11.03
C ILE A 141 4.86 -11.63 11.74
N SER A 142 3.86 -12.30 11.17
CA SER A 142 3.33 -13.56 11.70
C SER A 142 4.19 -14.76 11.31
N ASP A 143 4.08 -15.86 12.06
CA ASP A 143 4.74 -17.13 11.74
C ASP A 143 4.39 -17.65 10.34
N ASP A 144 3.16 -17.42 9.87
CA ASP A 144 2.74 -17.78 8.52
C ASP A 144 3.54 -17.05 7.44
N LEU A 145 3.89 -15.77 7.67
CA LEU A 145 4.69 -14.99 6.74
C LEU A 145 6.17 -15.40 6.82
N ILE A 146 6.66 -15.77 8.00
CA ILE A 146 8.00 -16.34 8.17
C ILE A 146 8.15 -17.63 7.36
N GLN A 147 7.18 -18.54 7.43
CA GLN A 147 7.19 -19.78 6.64
C GLN A 147 7.20 -19.49 5.13
N VAL A 148 6.38 -18.54 4.68
CA VAL A 148 6.35 -18.10 3.27
C VAL A 148 7.69 -17.50 2.83
N LEU A 149 8.32 -16.70 3.68
CA LEU A 149 9.63 -16.08 3.40
C LEU A 149 10.77 -17.11 3.40
N HIS A 150 10.78 -18.07 4.32
CA HIS A 150 11.75 -19.17 4.30
C HIS A 150 11.64 -20.00 3.03
N LYS A 151 10.40 -20.35 2.63
CA LYS A 151 10.16 -21.06 1.36
C LYS A 151 10.72 -20.25 0.17
N LEU A 152 10.41 -18.96 0.10
CA LEU A 152 10.91 -18.10 -0.97
C LEU A 152 12.45 -18.03 -0.97
N HIS A 153 13.08 -17.88 0.19
CA HIS A 153 14.54 -17.85 0.31
C HIS A 153 15.16 -19.12 -0.25
N GLN A 154 14.67 -20.29 0.15
CA GLN A 154 15.15 -21.58 -0.33
C GLN A 154 14.96 -21.71 -1.86
N GLU A 155 13.78 -21.37 -2.39
CA GLU A 155 13.53 -21.42 -3.84
C GLU A 155 14.44 -20.46 -4.63
N GLN A 156 14.90 -19.36 -4.01
CA GLN A 156 15.84 -18.40 -4.60
C GLN A 156 17.29 -18.89 -4.55
N GLU A 157 17.69 -19.57 -3.46
CA GLU A 157 18.98 -20.25 -3.36
C GLU A 157 19.10 -21.33 -4.44
N GLU A 158 18.08 -22.17 -4.59
CA GLU A 158 18.03 -23.21 -5.64
C GLU A 158 18.05 -22.65 -7.08
N ALA A 159 17.72 -21.38 -7.26
CA ALA A 159 17.68 -20.70 -8.56
C ALA A 159 18.92 -19.83 -8.84
N ASP A 160 19.88 -19.80 -7.91
CA ASP A 160 21.09 -18.96 -7.92
C ASP A 160 20.78 -17.48 -8.22
N ILE A 161 19.73 -16.93 -7.59
CA ILE A 161 19.26 -15.56 -7.90
C ILE A 161 19.67 -14.53 -6.85
N ILE A 162 19.99 -14.93 -5.62
CA ILE A 162 20.18 -14.00 -4.51
C ILE A 162 21.29 -12.99 -4.81
N GLU A 163 22.43 -13.44 -5.32
CA GLU A 163 23.52 -12.55 -5.71
C GLU A 163 23.16 -11.69 -6.92
N LEU A 164 22.49 -12.28 -7.93
CA LEU A 164 22.04 -11.53 -9.12
C LEU A 164 21.05 -10.41 -8.77
N ALA A 165 20.23 -10.63 -7.75
CA ALA A 165 19.25 -9.69 -7.25
C ALA A 165 19.83 -8.69 -6.23
N ASP A 166 21.13 -8.72 -5.93
CA ASP A 166 21.77 -7.93 -4.86
C ASP A 166 21.03 -8.08 -3.51
N GLY A 167 20.60 -9.32 -3.22
CA GLY A 167 19.85 -9.68 -2.02
C GLY A 167 18.39 -9.20 -1.98
N LEU A 168 17.85 -8.57 -3.03
CA LEU A 168 16.45 -8.15 -3.09
C LEU A 168 15.50 -9.36 -3.03
N ILE A 169 14.51 -9.29 -2.13
CA ILE A 169 13.55 -10.38 -1.93
C ILE A 169 12.65 -10.56 -3.15
N PHE A 170 12.19 -9.45 -3.74
CA PHE A 170 11.19 -9.47 -4.82
C PHE A 170 11.82 -9.14 -6.17
N PHE A 171 12.58 -10.10 -6.70
CA PHE A 171 13.23 -10.02 -7.99
C PHE A 171 12.85 -11.20 -8.87
N ASP A 172 12.50 -10.93 -10.13
CA ASP A 172 12.21 -11.95 -11.14
C ASP A 172 13.42 -12.10 -12.08
N LYS A 173 13.90 -13.34 -12.30
CA LYS A 173 15.08 -13.60 -13.15
C LYS A 173 14.91 -13.11 -14.60
N ARG A 174 13.68 -13.15 -15.13
CA ARG A 174 13.38 -12.81 -16.53
C ARG A 174 12.98 -11.35 -16.69
N TYR A 175 12.24 -10.81 -15.74
CA TYR A 175 11.61 -9.49 -15.86
C TYR A 175 12.19 -8.44 -14.90
N GLY A 176 13.13 -8.83 -14.04
CA GLY A 176 13.72 -7.97 -13.01
C GLY A 176 12.70 -7.61 -11.92
N LEU A 177 12.73 -6.34 -11.48
CA LEU A 177 11.82 -5.86 -10.44
C LEU A 177 10.37 -5.79 -10.93
N PRO A 178 9.40 -6.33 -10.16
CA PRO A 178 7.98 -6.16 -10.47
C PRO A 178 7.57 -4.69 -10.60
N THR A 179 6.84 -4.37 -11.66
CA THR A 179 6.31 -3.01 -11.88
C THR A 179 4.93 -2.86 -11.24
N ASN A 180 4.53 -1.62 -10.93
CA ASN A 180 3.19 -1.35 -10.40
C ASN A 180 2.07 -1.84 -11.34
N ASN A 181 2.29 -1.76 -12.65
CA ASN A 181 1.37 -2.30 -13.65
C ASN A 181 1.31 -3.83 -13.61
N GLY A 182 2.45 -4.50 -13.42
CA GLY A 182 2.50 -5.95 -13.23
C GLY A 182 1.72 -6.40 -12.00
N ILE A 183 1.91 -5.73 -10.87
CA ILE A 183 1.18 -6.00 -9.62
C ILE A 183 -0.33 -5.81 -9.82
N ASN A 184 -0.75 -4.70 -10.45
CA ASN A 184 -2.17 -4.44 -10.70
C ASN A 184 -2.82 -5.47 -11.63
N LYS A 185 -2.09 -5.92 -12.66
CA LYS A 185 -2.57 -6.99 -13.57
C LYS A 185 -2.75 -8.31 -12.82
N ALA A 186 -1.77 -8.69 -11.99
CA ALA A 186 -1.84 -9.91 -11.19
C ALA A 186 -2.96 -9.87 -10.15
N LEU A 187 -3.10 -8.75 -9.42
CA LEU A 187 -4.23 -8.55 -8.50
C LEU A 187 -5.57 -8.68 -9.20
N LYS A 188 -5.76 -7.99 -10.34
CA LYS A 188 -6.99 -8.10 -11.12
C LYS A 188 -7.28 -9.55 -11.51
N LEU A 189 -6.27 -10.27 -12.01
CA LEU A 189 -6.40 -11.68 -12.38
C LEU A 189 -6.84 -12.54 -11.20
N TYR A 190 -6.19 -12.42 -10.05
CA TYR A 190 -6.47 -13.24 -8.87
C TYR A 190 -7.84 -12.93 -8.28
N LEU A 191 -8.19 -11.65 -8.14
CA LEU A 191 -9.48 -11.23 -7.61
C LEU A 191 -10.64 -11.66 -8.52
N THR A 192 -10.51 -11.48 -9.84
CA THR A 192 -11.52 -11.94 -10.79
C THR A 192 -11.69 -13.46 -10.73
N LYS A 193 -10.59 -14.23 -10.64
CA LYS A 193 -10.67 -15.69 -10.53
C LYS A 193 -11.38 -16.17 -9.26
N LEU A 194 -11.26 -15.41 -8.17
CA LEU A 194 -11.90 -15.71 -6.89
C LEU A 194 -13.30 -15.09 -6.73
N ASN A 195 -13.79 -14.37 -7.75
CA ASN A 195 -15.02 -13.58 -7.69
C ASN A 195 -15.05 -12.58 -6.52
N ILE A 196 -13.90 -11.98 -6.20
CA ILE A 196 -13.77 -10.98 -5.13
C ILE A 196 -13.95 -9.58 -5.74
N THR A 197 -14.81 -8.78 -5.11
CA THR A 197 -14.99 -7.36 -5.39
C THR A 197 -14.78 -6.53 -4.12
N PRO A 198 -14.34 -5.27 -4.22
CA PRO A 198 -13.93 -4.55 -5.43
C PRO A 198 -12.59 -5.05 -6.01
N LEU A 199 -12.35 -4.77 -7.30
CA LEU A 199 -11.06 -5.03 -7.93
C LEU A 199 -10.03 -3.96 -7.51
N ILE A 200 -9.32 -4.26 -6.42
CA ILE A 200 -8.32 -3.36 -5.86
C ILE A 200 -7.05 -3.30 -6.71
N VAL A 201 -6.30 -2.20 -6.54
CA VAL A 201 -4.95 -2.01 -7.08
C VAL A 201 -3.91 -2.23 -5.97
N ALA A 202 -2.62 -2.15 -6.30
CA ALA A 202 -1.53 -2.43 -5.36
C ALA A 202 -1.61 -1.64 -4.04
N THR A 203 -2.00 -0.36 -4.09
CA THR A 203 -2.25 0.47 -2.90
C THR A 203 -3.38 -0.07 -2.03
N GLY A 204 -4.33 -0.77 -2.65
CA GLY A 204 -5.44 -1.42 -1.98
C GLY A 204 -5.01 -2.56 -1.07
N CYS A 205 -3.90 -3.26 -1.33
CA CYS A 205 -3.39 -4.29 -0.40
C CYS A 205 -3.09 -3.69 0.98
N ARG A 206 -2.47 -2.51 0.96
CA ARG A 206 -2.21 -1.74 2.18
C ARG A 206 -3.49 -1.27 2.83
N HIS A 207 -4.49 -0.90 2.03
CA HIS A 207 -5.77 -0.51 2.59
C HIS A 207 -6.51 -1.69 3.24
N THR A 208 -6.45 -2.87 2.62
CA THR A 208 -6.96 -4.14 3.14
C THR A 208 -6.28 -4.51 4.45
N TYR A 209 -4.95 -4.41 4.54
CA TYR A 209 -4.21 -4.67 5.78
C TYR A 209 -4.76 -3.86 6.96
N ALA A 210 -4.94 -2.56 6.77
CA ALA A 210 -5.47 -1.69 7.83
C ALA A 210 -6.91 -2.06 8.20
N CYS A 211 -7.78 -2.26 7.20
CA CYS A 211 -9.16 -2.69 7.43
C CYS A 211 -9.24 -3.99 8.23
N VAL A 212 -8.46 -4.99 7.85
CA VAL A 212 -8.44 -6.31 8.52
C VAL A 212 -7.94 -6.20 9.96
N LEU A 213 -6.90 -5.41 10.22
CA LEU A 213 -6.40 -5.22 11.59
C LEU A 213 -7.38 -4.45 12.46
N LEU A 214 -8.01 -3.40 11.93
CA LEU A 214 -9.03 -2.64 12.66
C LEU A 214 -10.23 -3.53 12.96
N ALA A 215 -10.74 -4.30 11.99
CA ALA A 215 -11.82 -5.27 12.21
C ALA A 215 -11.44 -6.35 13.24
N LYS A 216 -10.15 -6.61 13.44
CA LYS A 216 -9.61 -7.49 14.50
C LYS A 216 -9.30 -6.74 15.81
N LYS A 217 -9.79 -5.52 15.97
CA LYS A 217 -9.66 -4.69 17.17
C LYS A 217 -8.22 -4.34 17.53
N VAL A 218 -7.32 -4.30 16.55
CA VAL A 218 -5.96 -3.78 16.75
C VAL A 218 -6.03 -2.25 16.86
N ASP A 219 -5.36 -1.71 17.87
CA ASP A 219 -5.30 -0.27 18.12
C ASP A 219 -4.91 0.54 16.87
N ILE A 220 -5.67 1.60 16.60
CA ILE A 220 -5.50 2.42 15.39
C ILE A 220 -4.13 3.10 15.32
N ALA A 221 -3.54 3.49 16.45
CA ALA A 221 -2.21 4.08 16.50
C ALA A 221 -1.14 3.04 16.17
N VAL A 222 -1.31 1.79 16.60
CA VAL A 222 -0.43 0.66 16.21
C VAL A 222 -0.53 0.42 14.69
N VAL A 223 -1.75 0.35 14.14
CA VAL A 223 -1.95 0.20 12.69
C VAL A 223 -1.29 1.37 11.93
N ALA A 224 -1.49 2.61 12.40
CA ALA A 224 -0.89 3.80 11.79
C ALA A 224 0.64 3.78 11.82
N LYS A 225 1.22 3.34 12.93
CA LYS A 225 2.67 3.18 13.12
C LYS A 225 3.22 2.14 12.15
N ASN A 226 2.64 0.95 12.08
CA ASN A 226 3.06 -0.13 11.16
C ASN A 226 2.94 0.28 9.70
N MET A 227 1.93 1.09 9.38
CA MET A 227 1.77 1.68 8.07
C MET A 227 2.82 2.78 7.80
N GLY A 228 3.32 3.50 8.80
CA GLY A 228 4.13 4.69 8.58
C GLY A 228 3.26 5.84 8.04
N HIS A 229 2.12 6.08 8.70
CA HIS A 229 1.29 7.27 8.51
C HIS A 229 1.73 8.34 9.50
N LYS A 230 2.03 9.55 9.01
CA LYS A 230 2.28 10.73 9.86
C LYS A 230 0.98 11.25 10.50
N ASN A 231 -0.15 11.04 9.85
CA ASN A 231 -1.46 11.55 10.28
C ASN A 231 -2.47 10.39 10.35
N ILE A 232 -2.90 10.07 11.57
CA ILE A 232 -3.91 9.05 11.87
C ILE A 232 -5.27 9.41 11.25
N GLN A 233 -5.57 10.70 11.07
CA GLN A 233 -6.82 11.16 10.46
C GLN A 233 -7.08 10.50 9.11
N ARG A 234 -6.03 10.23 8.31
CA ARG A 234 -6.21 9.54 7.02
C ARG A 234 -6.75 8.12 7.15
N ILE A 235 -6.45 7.44 8.25
CA ILE A 235 -6.99 6.11 8.56
C ILE A 235 -8.45 6.28 8.96
N ILE A 236 -8.76 7.22 9.86
CA ILE A 236 -10.14 7.53 10.27
C ILE A 236 -11.01 7.88 9.06
N ASP A 237 -10.55 8.78 8.20
CA ASP A 237 -11.29 9.20 6.99
C ASP A 237 -11.53 8.04 6.00
N THR A 238 -10.65 7.02 6.01
CA THR A 238 -10.74 5.89 5.08
C THR A 238 -11.55 4.72 5.65
N TYR A 239 -11.48 4.49 6.97
CA TYR A 239 -12.07 3.33 7.65
C TYR A 239 -13.12 3.70 8.69
N GLY A 240 -13.65 4.91 8.63
CA GLY A 240 -14.59 5.43 9.62
C GLY A 240 -15.78 4.50 9.89
N HIS A 241 -16.35 3.85 8.87
CA HIS A 241 -17.44 2.89 9.04
C HIS A 241 -17.04 1.66 9.87
N VAL A 242 -15.87 1.05 9.62
CA VAL A 242 -15.35 -0.07 10.43
C VAL A 242 -15.17 0.38 11.88
N LEU A 243 -14.67 1.60 12.10
CA LEU A 243 -14.50 2.16 13.44
C LEU A 243 -15.84 2.45 14.12
N THR A 244 -16.85 2.91 13.39
CA THR A 244 -18.19 3.15 13.93
C THR A 244 -18.84 1.84 14.39
N GLU A 245 -18.77 0.77 13.59
CA GLU A 245 -19.27 -0.55 13.97
C GLU A 245 -18.58 -1.07 15.25
N LEU A 246 -17.25 -0.91 15.34
CA LEU A 246 -16.49 -1.26 16.53
C LEU A 246 -16.88 -0.43 17.75
N HIS A 247 -17.09 0.88 17.59
CA HIS A 247 -17.53 1.75 18.69
C HIS A 247 -18.91 1.37 19.21
N GLU A 248 -19.84 0.95 18.35
CA GLU A 248 -21.16 0.48 18.79
C GLU A 248 -21.06 -0.78 19.66
N GLU A 249 -20.22 -1.75 19.26
CA GLU A 249 -19.92 -2.93 20.08
C GLU A 249 -19.25 -2.57 21.41
N GLU A 250 -18.27 -1.66 21.40
CA GLU A 250 -17.58 -1.21 22.61
C GLU A 250 -18.51 -0.43 23.55
N ASN A 251 -19.46 0.34 23.01
CA ASN A 251 -20.48 1.02 23.79
C ASN A 251 -21.40 0.01 24.49
N GLU A 252 -21.77 -1.10 23.83
CA GLU A 252 -22.54 -2.17 24.46
C GLU A 252 -21.76 -2.87 25.58
N ILE A 253 -20.46 -3.14 25.39
CA ILE A 253 -19.59 -3.69 26.44
C ILE A 253 -19.50 -2.70 27.61
N THR A 254 -19.33 -1.42 27.31
CA THR A 254 -19.24 -0.35 28.32
C THR A 254 -20.53 -0.24 29.12
N ARG A 255 -21.71 -0.27 28.47
CA ARG A 255 -23.02 -0.27 29.14
C ARG A 255 -23.10 -1.42 30.16
N LYS A 256 -22.76 -2.64 29.74
CA LYS A 256 -22.76 -3.83 30.62
C LYS A 256 -21.77 -3.71 31.78
N ALA A 257 -20.59 -3.14 31.55
CA ALA A 257 -19.61 -2.93 32.61
C ALA A 257 -20.08 -1.88 33.63
N LEU A 258 -20.73 -0.82 33.17
CA LEU A 258 -21.31 0.22 34.03
C LEU A 258 -22.51 -0.29 34.86
N GLU A 259 -23.28 -1.26 34.35
CA GLU A 259 -24.37 -1.92 35.11
C GLU A 259 -23.85 -2.74 36.30
N CYS A 260 -22.56 -3.10 36.30
CA CYS A 260 -21.90 -3.85 37.37
C CYS A 260 -21.16 -2.95 38.38
N LEU A 261 -21.25 -1.62 38.24
CA LEU A 261 -20.73 -0.62 39.18
C LEU A 261 -21.82 -0.11 40.12
#